data_AF-A0A416KB62-F1
#
_entry.id   AF-A0A416KB62-F1
#
_cell.length_a   1.000
_cell.length_b   1.000
_cell.length_c   1.000
_cell.angle_alpha   90.00
_cell.angle_beta   90.00
_cell.angle_gamma   90.00
#
_symmetry.space_group_name_H-M   'P 1'
#
loop_
_entity.id
_entity.type
_entity.pdbx_description
1 polymer ?
#
loop_
_entity_poly.entity_id
_entity_poly.type
_entity_poly.pdbx_seq_one_letter_code
_entity_poly.pdbx_strand_id
1 'polypeptide(L)'
;MENKMKMPANYNVMNEEEMTYTQGGSAIGAISALASTAFGIWNLYNYYKGMVATRNYVAAHKGQDTAALLEGGMNTYVNYLQKDLISAFKGICAGTAAVGLWPITALVVITA
;
A
#
# COMPACT_ATOMS: atom_id res chain seq x y z
N MET A 1 -45.81 -17.16 -47.09
CA MET A 1 -44.70 -16.29 -47.51
C MET A 1 -44.35 -15.41 -46.32
N GLU A 2 -43.14 -15.55 -45.78
CA GLU A 2 -42.65 -14.74 -44.66
C GLU A 2 -42.46 -13.29 -45.11
N ASN A 3 -43.18 -12.36 -44.49
CA ASN A 3 -42.89 -10.93 -44.64
C ASN A 3 -41.67 -10.58 -43.78
N LYS A 4 -40.47 -10.75 -44.36
CA LYS A 4 -39.24 -10.25 -43.77
C LYS A 4 -39.21 -8.72 -43.91
N MET A 5 -39.62 -8.04 -42.85
CA MET A 5 -39.43 -6.60 -42.68
C MET A 5 -37.92 -6.31 -42.62
N LYS A 6 -37.34 -5.88 -43.74
CA LYS A 6 -35.93 -5.42 -43.78
C LYS A 6 -35.88 -3.98 -43.32
N MET A 7 -35.65 -3.75 -42.03
CA MET A 7 -35.30 -2.42 -41.53
C MET A 7 -33.85 -2.07 -41.97
N PRO A 8 -33.59 -0.81 -42.34
CA PRO A 8 -32.26 -0.38 -42.75
C PRO A 8 -31.25 -0.61 -41.62
N ALA A 9 -30.02 -0.98 -41.99
CA ALA A 9 -28.94 -1.50 -41.15
C ALA A 9 -28.41 -0.59 -40.02
N ASN A 10 -29.16 0.46 -39.63
CA ASN A 10 -28.78 1.42 -38.60
C ASN A 10 -29.73 1.45 -37.38
N TYR A 11 -30.66 0.50 -37.29
CA TYR A 11 -31.41 0.22 -36.06
C TYR A 11 -31.25 -1.26 -35.71
N ASN A 12 -30.01 -1.69 -35.45
CA ASN A 12 -29.80 -2.85 -34.60
C ASN A 12 -30.27 -2.46 -33.20
N VAL A 13 -31.57 -2.58 -32.96
CA VAL A 13 -32.09 -2.70 -31.61
C VAL A 13 -31.43 -3.97 -31.08
N MET A 14 -30.41 -3.82 -30.23
CA MET A 14 -29.82 -4.94 -29.52
C MET A 14 -30.97 -5.65 -28.80
N ASN A 15 -31.20 -6.91 -29.15
CA ASN A 15 -32.15 -7.73 -28.40
C ASN A 15 -31.59 -7.89 -26.99
N GLU A 16 -32.44 -8.01 -25.96
CA GLU A 16 -32.00 -8.14 -24.57
C GLU A 16 -31.03 -9.33 -24.35
N GLU A 17 -31.00 -10.27 -25.29
CA GLU A 17 -30.09 -11.43 -25.34
C GLU A 17 -28.64 -11.09 -25.76
N GLU A 18 -28.39 -9.94 -26.40
CA GLU A 18 -27.03 -9.46 -26.71
C GLU A 18 -26.48 -8.47 -25.68
N MET A 19 -27.29 -8.09 -24.69
CA MET A 19 -26.79 -7.46 -23.47
C MET A 19 -26.13 -8.55 -22.63
N THR A 20 -24.88 -8.90 -23.00
CA THR A 20 -23.99 -9.58 -22.07
C THR A 20 -23.77 -8.62 -20.91
N TYR A 21 -24.63 -8.71 -19.90
CA TYR A 21 -24.39 -8.13 -18.60
C TYR A 21 -23.13 -8.82 -18.07
N THR A 22 -21.97 -8.23 -18.34
CA THR A 22 -20.74 -8.53 -17.59
C THR A 22 -20.89 -7.91 -16.20
N GLN A 23 -21.95 -8.27 -15.47
CA GLN A 23 -21.93 -8.17 -14.03
C GLN A 23 -21.03 -9.30 -13.54
N GLY A 24 -19.78 -8.97 -13.22
CA GLY A 24 -18.90 -9.97 -12.66
C GLY A 24 -17.48 -9.50 -12.56
N GLY A 25 -17.18 -8.71 -11.53
CA GLY A 25 -15.84 -8.77 -10.97
C GLY A 25 -15.57 -10.24 -10.66
N SER A 26 -14.66 -10.87 -11.42
CA SER A 26 -14.27 -12.26 -11.19
C SER A 26 -13.99 -12.46 -9.70
N ALA A 27 -14.37 -13.62 -9.13
CA ALA A 27 -14.05 -13.95 -7.75
C ALA A 27 -12.55 -13.74 -7.45
N ILE A 28 -11.69 -13.98 -8.44
CA ILE A 28 -10.24 -13.72 -8.37
C ILE A 28 -9.94 -12.21 -8.25
N GLY A 29 -10.66 -11.35 -8.97
CA GLY A 29 -10.53 -9.89 -8.89
C GLY A 29 -11.04 -9.32 -7.56
N ALA A 30 -12.10 -9.89 -6.99
CA ALA A 30 -12.58 -9.51 -5.67
C ALA A 30 -11.58 -9.92 -4.56
N ILE A 31 -11.01 -11.13 -4.65
CA ILE A 31 -9.99 -11.63 -3.72
C ILE A 31 -8.71 -10.79 -3.80
N SER A 32 -8.25 -10.46 -5.01
CA SER A 32 -7.03 -9.64 -5.18
C SER A 32 -7.24 -8.23 -4.62
N ALA A 33 -8.39 -7.60 -4.88
CA ALA A 33 -8.73 -6.30 -4.30
C ALA A 33 -8.73 -6.34 -2.76
N LEU A 34 -9.37 -7.35 -2.16
CA LEU A 34 -9.40 -7.51 -0.71
C LEU A 34 -7.98 -7.73 -0.13
N ALA A 35 -7.17 -8.57 -0.77
CA ALA A 35 -5.79 -8.81 -0.36
C ALA A 35 -4.92 -7.55 -0.45
N SER A 36 -5.06 -6.77 -1.54
CA SER A 36 -4.37 -5.49 -1.70
C SER A 36 -4.79 -4.48 -0.64
N THR A 37 -6.07 -4.36 -0.34
CA THR A 37 -6.57 -3.47 0.73
C THR A 37 -6.04 -3.89 2.09
N ALA A 38 -6.12 -5.19 2.42
CA ALA A 38 -5.60 -5.72 3.68
C ALA A 38 -4.09 -5.47 3.81
N PHE A 39 -3.33 -5.69 2.74
CA PHE A 39 -1.89 -5.42 2.71
C PHE A 39 -1.58 -3.93 2.85
N GLY A 40 -2.36 -3.04 2.23
CA GLY A 40 -2.21 -1.59 2.35
C GLY A 40 -2.42 -1.11 3.79
N ILE A 41 -3.48 -1.57 4.46
CA ILE A 41 -3.77 -1.26 5.86
C ILE A 41 -2.64 -1.80 6.76
N TRP A 42 -2.23 -3.04 6.53
CA TRP A 42 -1.14 -3.66 7.27
C TRP A 42 0.18 -2.91 7.09
N ASN A 43 0.50 -2.46 5.87
CA ASN A 43 1.70 -1.67 5.61
C ASN A 43 1.66 -0.32 6.35
N LEU A 44 0.53 0.38 6.31
CA LEU A 44 0.36 1.64 7.03
C LEU A 44 0.51 1.48 8.55
N TYR A 45 -0.02 0.38 9.10
CA TYR A 45 0.17 0.04 10.51
C TYR A 45 1.64 -0.18 10.87
N ASN A 46 2.39 -0.92 10.05
CA ASN A 46 3.82 -1.16 10.30
C ASN A 46 4.64 0.13 10.13
N TYR A 47 4.31 0.99 9.16
CA TYR A 47 4.88 2.33 9.02
C TYR A 47 4.66 3.15 10.30
N TYR A 48 3.42 3.22 10.81
CA TYR A 48 3.11 3.90 12.06
C TYR A 48 3.94 3.37 13.23
N LYS A 49 4.01 2.05 13.41
CA LYS A 49 4.83 1.43 14.46
C LYS A 49 6.32 1.76 14.32
N GLY A 50 6.82 1.78 13.08
CA GLY A 50 8.18 2.21 12.77
C GLY A 50 8.42 3.67 13.16
N MET A 51 7.51 4.58 12.81
CA MET A 51 7.59 6.00 13.18
C MET A 51 7.57 6.22 14.69
N VAL A 52 6.76 5.46 15.44
CA VAL A 52 6.79 5.50 16.91
C VAL A 52 8.16 5.07 17.45
N ALA A 53 8.75 4.00 16.89
CA ALA A 53 10.08 3.55 17.29
C ALA A 53 11.16 4.60 16.94
N THR A 54 11.11 5.19 15.74
CA THR A 54 11.99 6.28 15.32
C THR A 54 11.88 7.48 16.26
N ARG A 55 10.66 7.91 16.59
CA ARG A 55 10.43 9.03 17.52
C ARG A 55 11.03 8.76 18.89
N ASN A 56 10.76 7.58 19.45
CA ASN A 56 11.28 7.20 20.76
C ASN A 56 12.82 7.12 20.75
N TYR A 57 13.40 6.61 19.66
CA TYR A 57 14.84 6.58 19.48
C TYR A 57 15.43 8.00 19.47
N VAL A 58 14.92 8.89 18.61
CA VAL A 58 15.41 10.27 18.52
C VAL A 58 15.24 11.02 19.84
N ALA A 59 14.11 10.83 20.53
CA ALA A 59 13.85 11.46 21.81
C ALA A 59 14.83 11.00 22.92
N ALA A 60 15.19 9.72 22.93
CA ALA A 60 16.15 9.16 23.88
C ALA A 60 17.61 9.58 23.60
N HIS A 61 17.89 10.06 22.39
CA HIS A 61 19.24 10.40 21.92
C HIS A 61 19.40 11.90 21.63
N LYS A 62 18.56 12.74 22.24
CA LYS A 62 18.64 14.20 22.11
C LYS A 62 20.02 14.70 22.55
N GLY A 63 20.61 15.56 21.71
CA GLY A 63 21.92 16.19 21.97
C GLY A 63 23.12 15.40 21.45
N GLN A 64 22.93 14.21 20.87
CA GLN A 64 23.97 13.59 20.04
C GLN A 64 24.18 14.40 18.76
N ASP A 65 25.40 14.35 18.21
CA ASP A 65 25.64 14.91 16.89
C ASP A 65 24.86 14.13 15.81
N THR A 66 24.64 14.79 14.67
CA THR A 66 23.81 14.26 13.59
C THR A 66 24.32 12.91 13.05
N ALA A 67 25.64 12.69 13.01
CA ALA A 67 26.20 11.44 12.48
C ALA A 67 25.94 10.29 13.46
N ALA A 68 26.19 10.49 14.76
CA ALA A 68 25.90 9.48 15.78
C ALA A 68 24.40 9.10 15.83
N LEU A 69 23.51 10.09 15.72
CA LEU A 69 22.07 9.87 15.68
C LEU A 69 21.66 9.05 14.45
N LEU A 70 22.23 9.36 13.29
CA LEU A 70 21.94 8.67 12.04
C LEU A 70 22.46 7.23 12.05
N GLU A 71 23.72 7.02 12.46
CA GLU A 71 24.33 5.69 12.51
C GLU A 71 23.61 4.77 13.50
N GLY A 72 23.33 5.26 14.71
CA GLY A 72 22.63 4.45 15.71
C GLY A 72 21.17 4.17 15.33
N GLY A 73 20.48 5.13 14.70
CA GLY A 73 19.15 4.93 14.14
C GLY A 73 19.15 3.90 13.02
N MET A 74 20.14 3.97 12.12
CA MET A 74 20.30 3.02 11.01
C MET A 74 20.64 1.62 11.53
N ASN A 75 21.53 1.50 12.51
CA ASN A 75 21.83 0.22 13.16
C ASN A 75 20.60 -0.38 13.84
N THR A 76 19.79 0.44 14.52
CA THR A 76 18.53 -0.03 15.11
C THR A 76 17.58 -0.60 14.04
N TYR A 77 17.47 0.07 12.91
CA TYR A 77 16.66 -0.38 11.78
C TYR A 77 17.23 -1.67 11.15
N VAL A 78 18.53 -1.75 10.88
CA VAL A 78 19.18 -2.93 10.31
C VAL A 78 19.08 -4.13 11.26
N ASN A 79 19.29 -3.94 12.56
CA ASN A 79 19.13 -4.99 13.57
C ASN A 79 17.69 -5.52 13.60
N TYR A 80 16.69 -4.64 13.44
CA TYR A 80 15.30 -5.04 13.32
C TYR A 80 15.06 -5.90 12.06
N LEU A 81 15.64 -5.51 10.91
CA LEU A 81 15.54 -6.28 9.67
C LEU A 81 16.19 -7.66 9.79
N GLN A 82 17.31 -7.77 10.51
CA GLN A 82 18.05 -9.03 10.65
C GLN A 82 17.42 -10.01 11.65
N LYS A 83 16.46 -9.56 12.47
CA LYS A 83 15.89 -10.38 13.55
C LYS A 83 15.22 -11.66 13.05
N ASP A 84 14.44 -11.57 11.99
CA ASP A 84 13.76 -12.68 11.33
C ASP A 84 13.18 -12.25 9.98
N LEU A 85 12.78 -13.21 9.13
CA LEU A 85 12.25 -12.95 7.79
C LEU A 85 11.00 -12.04 7.79
N ILE A 86 10.13 -12.18 8.80
CA ILE A 86 8.89 -11.39 8.89
C ILE A 86 9.22 -9.95 9.30
N SER A 87 10.18 -9.75 10.21
CA SER A 87 10.66 -8.42 10.60
C SER A 87 11.39 -7.74 9.44
N ALA A 88 12.19 -8.47 8.66
CA ALA A 88 12.80 -7.98 7.42
C ALA A 88 11.73 -7.47 6.43
N PHE A 89 10.71 -8.30 6.16
CA PHE A 89 9.63 -7.96 5.24
C PHE A 89 8.83 -6.74 5.70
N LYS A 90 8.43 -6.70 6.99
CA LYS A 90 7.76 -5.54 7.60
C LYS A 90 8.60 -4.28 7.49
N GLY A 91 9.89 -4.38 7.82
CA GLY A 91 10.79 -3.25 7.82
C GLY A 91 11.01 -2.68 6.43
N ILE A 92 11.20 -3.52 5.40
CA ILE A 92 11.32 -3.08 4.00
C ILE A 92 10.05 -2.33 3.56
N CYS A 93 8.86 -2.89 3.78
CA CYS A 93 7.60 -2.24 3.39
C CYS A 93 7.35 -0.93 4.15
N ALA A 94 7.66 -0.89 5.46
CA ALA A 94 7.56 0.33 6.25
C ALA A 94 8.62 1.37 5.84
N GLY A 95 9.82 0.93 5.46
CA GLY A 95 10.91 1.77 4.98
C GLY A 95 10.61 2.42 3.63
N THR A 96 10.03 1.67 2.68
CA THR A 96 9.57 2.25 1.41
C THR A 96 8.45 3.27 1.62
N ALA A 97 7.52 2.99 2.54
CA ALA A 97 6.50 3.96 2.95
C ALA A 97 7.12 5.21 3.59
N ALA A 98 8.17 5.07 4.41
CA ALA A 98 8.85 6.19 5.03
C ALA A 98 9.55 7.13 4.03
N VAL A 99 10.10 6.58 2.94
CA VAL A 99 10.66 7.35 1.82
C VAL A 99 9.55 8.01 0.99
N GLY A 100 8.46 7.29 0.69
CA GLY A 100 7.33 7.84 -0.06
C GLY A 100 6.59 8.95 0.69
N LEU A 101 6.49 8.83 2.02
CA LEU A 101 5.85 9.78 2.93
C LEU A 101 6.91 10.63 3.66
N TRP A 102 8.02 10.95 3.00
CA TRP A 102 9.15 11.65 3.62
C TRP A 102 8.78 12.96 4.35
N PRO A 103 7.78 13.78 3.96
CA PRO A 103 7.44 14.98 4.72
C PRO A 103 6.89 14.62 6.11
N ILE A 104 6.05 13.58 6.20
CA ILE A 104 5.48 13.10 7.48
C ILE A 104 6.59 12.47 8.32
N THR A 105 7.42 11.62 7.70
CA THR A 105 8.58 11.00 8.37
C THR A 105 9.52 12.06 8.95
N ALA A 106 9.84 13.10 8.19
CA ALA A 106 10.71 14.19 8.64
C ALA A 106 10.07 14.96 9.82
N LEU A 107 8.76 15.24 9.77
CA LEU A 107 8.05 15.87 10.88
C LEU A 107 8.11 15.03 12.16
N VAL A 108 7.97 13.70 12.06
CA VAL A 108 8.10 12.80 13.22
C VAL A 108 9.49 12.93 13.86
N VAL A 109 10.55 12.99 13.04
CA VAL A 109 11.94 13.12 13.53
C VAL A 109 12.18 14.49 14.18
N ILE A 110 11.76 15.58 13.52
CA ILE A 110 12.03 16.96 13.99
C ILE A 110 11.20 17.30 15.25
N THR A 111 10.03 16.68 15.41
CA THR A 111 9.15 16.91 16.57
C THR A 111 9.32 15.88 17.70
N ALA A 112 10.27 14.96 17.58
CA ALA A 112 10.62 14.00 18.63
C ALA A 112 11.29 14.70 19.81
#